data_AF-A0A699ZF13-F1
#
_entry.id   AF-A0A699ZF13-F1
#
_cell.length_a   1.000
_cell.length_b   1.000
_cell.length_c   1.000
_cell.angle_alpha   90.00
_cell.angle_beta   90.00
_cell.angle_gamma   90.00
#
_symmetry.space_group_name_H-M   'P 1'
#
loop_
_entity.id
_entity.type
_entity.pdbx_description
1 polymer ?
#
loop_
_entity_poly.entity_id
_entity_poly.type
_entity_poly.pdbx_seq_one_letter_code
_entity_poly.pdbx_strand_id
1 'polypeptide(L)'
;MDAAVKDGLAAGIKQVVLIAAGYDTRAYRLAPADGSVRFFEVDLPDASHRKRALAKKLKLCKDDDALPTYVAADLSVVDLGDALGPAGFNPAQ
;
A
#
# COMPACT_ATOMS: atom_id res chain seq x y z
N MET A 1 12.96 -7.74 -5.26
CA MET A 1 11.82 -7.15 -4.52
C MET A 1 10.49 -7.60 -5.11
N ASP A 2 10.21 -7.38 -6.40
CA ASP A 2 8.95 -7.86 -7.03
C ASP A 2 8.77 -9.39 -6.92
N ALA A 3 9.85 -10.18 -7.04
CA ALA A 3 9.81 -11.62 -6.82
C ALA A 3 9.28 -11.99 -5.42
N ALA A 4 9.82 -11.37 -4.36
CA ALA A 4 9.38 -11.63 -2.99
C ALA A 4 7.89 -11.31 -2.77
N VAL A 5 7.38 -10.23 -3.38
CA VAL A 5 5.95 -9.91 -3.33
C VAL A 5 5.16 -10.99 -4.05
N LYS A 6 5.57 -11.40 -5.26
CA LYS A 6 4.90 -12.48 -6.01
C LYS A 6 4.93 -13.82 -5.29
N ASP A 7 6.05 -14.17 -4.66
CA ASP A 7 6.21 -15.40 -3.90
C ASP A 7 5.29 -15.39 -2.67
N GLY A 8 5.20 -14.26 -1.95
CA GLY A 8 4.26 -14.09 -0.86
C GLY A 8 2.79 -14.20 -1.30
N LEU A 9 2.44 -13.56 -2.43
CA LEU A 9 1.12 -13.68 -3.04
C LEU A 9 0.80 -15.14 -3.40
N ALA A 10 1.75 -15.86 -3.99
CA ALA A 10 1.61 -17.28 -4.31
C ALA A 10 1.50 -18.16 -3.05
N ALA A 11 2.15 -17.77 -1.96
CA ALA A 11 2.01 -18.39 -0.64
C ALA A 11 0.70 -18.03 0.09
N GLY A 12 -0.12 -17.15 -0.48
CA GLY A 12 -1.47 -16.86 0.01
C GLY A 12 -1.59 -15.73 1.03
N ILE A 13 -0.57 -14.87 1.19
CA ILE A 13 -0.68 -13.68 2.05
C ILE A 13 -1.85 -12.79 1.59
N LYS A 14 -2.52 -12.12 2.52
CA LYS A 14 -3.65 -11.22 2.21
C LYS A 14 -3.36 -9.74 2.47
N GLN A 15 -2.18 -9.42 3.00
CA GLN A 15 -1.77 -8.05 3.29
C GLN A 15 -0.30 -7.83 2.91
N VAL A 16 -0.03 -6.73 2.20
CA VAL A 16 1.33 -6.28 1.84
C VAL A 16 1.50 -4.86 2.33
N VAL A 17 2.59 -4.58 3.04
CA VAL A 17 2.94 -3.23 3.50
C VAL A 17 4.21 -2.77 2.78
N LEU A 18 4.12 -1.64 2.08
CA LEU A 18 5.25 -0.97 1.45
C LEU A 18 5.66 0.22 2.33
N ILE A 19 6.80 0.09 3.01
CA ILE A 19 7.35 1.12 3.91
C ILE A 19 8.23 2.09 3.12
N ALA A 20 8.08 3.39 3.38
CA ALA A 20 8.74 4.46 2.63
C ALA A 20 8.49 4.30 1.12
N ALA A 21 7.21 4.16 0.76
CA ALA A 21 6.80 3.72 -0.57
C ALA A 21 7.25 4.65 -1.70
N GLY A 22 7.45 5.94 -1.46
CA GLY A 22 7.83 6.93 -2.44
C GLY A 22 6.98 6.82 -3.71
N TYR A 23 7.61 6.76 -4.87
CA TYR A 23 6.95 6.51 -6.15
C TYR A 23 6.94 5.02 -6.56
N ASP A 24 7.08 4.09 -5.63
CA ASP A 24 6.88 2.67 -5.90
C ASP A 24 5.47 2.43 -6.45
N THR A 25 5.38 1.67 -7.54
CA THR A 25 4.14 1.34 -8.22
C THR A 25 3.73 -0.12 -8.04
N ARG A 26 4.36 -0.88 -7.14
CA ARG A 26 4.07 -2.31 -6.94
C ARG A 26 2.60 -2.57 -6.65
N ALA A 27 1.94 -1.78 -5.80
CA ALA A 27 0.52 -1.96 -5.50
C ALA A 27 -0.36 -1.92 -6.77
N TYR A 28 -0.11 -0.97 -7.68
CA TYR A 28 -0.88 -0.82 -8.92
C TYR A 28 -0.62 -1.93 -9.95
N ARG A 29 0.53 -2.60 -9.85
CA ARG A 29 1.01 -3.59 -10.83
C ARG A 29 0.83 -5.03 -10.38
N LEU A 30 0.91 -5.26 -9.08
CA LEU A 30 1.00 -6.59 -8.47
C LEU A 30 -0.21 -6.91 -7.59
N ALA A 31 -1.07 -5.94 -7.25
CA ALA A 31 -2.31 -6.24 -6.55
C ALA A 31 -3.20 -7.15 -7.41
N PRO A 32 -3.71 -8.26 -6.86
CA PRO A 32 -4.73 -9.06 -7.52
C PRO A 32 -5.98 -8.23 -7.82
N ALA A 33 -6.50 -8.37 -9.04
CA ALA A 33 -7.67 -7.60 -9.50
C ALA A 33 -8.97 -7.97 -8.77
N ASP A 34 -9.00 -9.12 -8.08
CA ASP A 34 -10.14 -9.57 -7.28
C ASP A 34 -10.20 -8.94 -5.88
N GLY A 35 -9.24 -8.08 -5.53
CA GLY A 35 -9.18 -7.42 -4.23
C GLY A 35 -8.84 -8.37 -3.07
N SER A 36 -8.41 -9.61 -3.35
CA SER A 36 -8.12 -10.62 -2.34
C SER A 36 -6.91 -10.29 -1.45
N VAL A 37 -6.09 -9.30 -1.85
CA VAL A 37 -4.91 -8.86 -1.11
C VAL A 37 -4.92 -7.34 -0.99
N ARG A 38 -4.81 -6.85 0.25
CA ARG A 38 -4.74 -5.41 0.55
C ARG A 38 -3.29 -4.93 0.54
N PHE A 39 -3.05 -3.84 -0.18
CA PHE A 39 -1.77 -3.16 -0.20
C PHE A 39 -1.86 -1.87 0.63
N PHE A 40 -0.92 -1.71 1.56
CA PHE A 40 -0.75 -0.51 2.36
C PHE A 40 0.54 0.18 1.94
N GLU A 41 0.47 1.48 1.63
CA GLU A 41 1.64 2.29 1.33
C GLU A 41 1.86 3.28 2.48
N VAL A 42 2.93 3.09 3.22
CA VAL A 42 3.31 3.96 4.34
C VAL A 42 4.40 4.92 3.88
N ASP A 43 4.15 6.21 4.03
CA ASP A 43 5.13 7.25 3.73
C ASP A 43 4.78 8.55 4.48
N LEU A 44 5.71 9.50 4.47
CA LEU A 44 5.50 10.85 4.98
C LEU A 44 4.22 11.45 4.39
N PRO A 45 3.45 12.24 5.18
CA PRO A 45 2.18 12.78 4.74
C PRO A 45 2.26 13.51 3.39
N ASP A 46 3.25 14.40 3.19
CA ASP A 46 3.41 15.13 1.93
C ASP A 46 3.66 14.20 0.73
N ALA A 47 4.56 13.22 0.89
CA ALA A 47 4.89 12.24 -0.15
C ALA A 47 3.66 11.39 -0.52
N SER A 48 2.95 10.89 0.50
CA SER A 48 1.74 10.08 0.34
C SER A 48 0.61 10.86 -0.37
N HIS A 49 0.34 12.10 0.05
CA HIS A 49 -0.66 12.96 -0.59
C HIS A 49 -0.30 13.28 -2.04
N ARG A 50 0.96 13.63 -2.32
CA ARG A 50 1.44 13.94 -3.67
C ARG A 50 1.34 12.73 -4.60
N LYS A 51 1.73 11.55 -4.12
CA LYS A 51 1.61 10.30 -4.88
C LYS A 51 0.14 9.98 -5.19
N ARG A 52 -0.74 10.08 -4.19
CA ARG A 52 -2.19 9.84 -4.36
C ARG A 52 -2.81 10.77 -5.39
N ALA A 53 -2.46 12.05 -5.35
CA ALA A 53 -2.93 13.02 -6.33
C ALA A 53 -2.44 12.68 -7.75
N LEU A 54 -1.17 12.27 -7.89
CA LEU A 54 -0.60 11.87 -9.17
C LEU A 54 -1.22 10.58 -9.72
N ALA A 55 -1.42 9.57 -8.88
CA ALA A 55 -2.04 8.30 -9.26
C ALA A 55 -3.46 8.52 -9.81
N LYS A 56 -4.26 9.37 -9.15
CA LYS A 56 -5.59 9.77 -9.62
C LYS A 56 -5.51 10.55 -10.94
N LYS A 57 -4.62 11.54 -11.03
CA LYS A 57 -4.44 12.36 -12.24
C LYS A 57 -4.06 11.53 -13.46
N LEU A 58 -3.18 10.54 -13.27
CA LEU A 58 -2.71 9.64 -14.34
C LEU A 58 -3.65 8.46 -14.60
N LYS A 59 -4.73 8.31 -13.80
CA LYS A 59 -5.68 7.19 -13.89
C LYS A 59 -4.97 5.83 -13.86
N LEU A 60 -4.04 5.65 -12.91
CA LEU A 60 -3.29 4.41 -12.77
C LEU A 60 -4.18 3.20 -12.45
N CYS A 61 -5.35 3.45 -11.85
CA CYS A 61 -6.40 2.47 -11.66
C CYS A 61 -7.69 2.97 -12.31
N LYS A 62 -8.54 2.03 -12.77
CA LYS A 62 -9.85 2.34 -13.34
C LYS A 62 -10.81 2.86 -12.27
N ASP A 63 -10.78 2.23 -11.10
CA ASP A 63 -11.63 2.52 -9.96
C ASP A 63 -10.77 2.96 -8.76
N ASP A 64 -11.29 3.89 -7.96
CA ASP A 64 -10.61 4.36 -6.75
C ASP A 64 -10.42 3.23 -5.72
N ASP A 65 -11.28 2.20 -5.75
CA ASP A 65 -11.19 1.01 -4.88
C ASP A 65 -10.01 0.08 -5.24
N ALA A 66 -9.46 0.22 -6.45
CA ALA A 66 -8.26 -0.50 -6.87
C ALA A 66 -6.95 0.23 -6.48
N LEU A 67 -7.04 1.38 -5.80
CA LEU A 67 -5.88 2.07 -5.25
C LEU A 67 -5.39 1.38 -3.96
N PRO A 68 -4.07 1.40 -3.68
CA PRO A 68 -3.59 1.01 -2.36
C PRO A 68 -4.18 1.89 -1.26
N THR A 69 -4.24 1.34 -0.05
CA THR A 69 -4.52 2.12 1.16
C THR A 69 -3.30 2.95 1.52
N TYR A 70 -3.40 4.27 1.36
CA TYR A 70 -2.34 5.20 1.72
C TYR A 70 -2.37 5.47 3.22
N VAL A 71 -1.22 5.27 3.87
CA VAL A 71 -1.00 5.50 5.29
C VAL A 71 0.02 6.64 5.41
N ALA A 72 -0.49 7.87 5.56
CA ALA A 72 0.30 9.07 5.71
C ALA A 72 0.85 9.16 7.14
N ALA A 73 2.06 8.66 7.37
CA ALA A 73 2.68 8.59 8.68
C ALA A 73 4.20 8.75 8.59
N ASP A 74 4.76 9.53 9.51
CA ASP A 74 6.20 9.59 9.72
C ASP A 74 6.61 8.54 10.75
N LEU A 75 7.24 7.47 10.28
CA LEU A 75 7.67 6.35 11.12
C LEU A 75 8.90 6.67 11.99
N SER A 76 9.48 7.87 11.87
CA SER A 76 10.48 8.34 12.83
C SER A 76 9.85 8.82 14.15
N VAL A 77 8.54 9.09 14.15
CA VAL A 77 7.80 9.63 15.31
C VAL A 77 6.58 8.79 15.71
N VAL A 78 6.03 7.97 14.82
CA VAL A 78 4.89 7.06 15.10
C VAL A 78 5.31 5.61 14.89
N ASP A 79 4.83 4.70 15.74
CA ASP A 79 4.98 3.27 15.52
C ASP A 79 4.21 2.80 14.27
N LEU A 80 4.74 1.78 13.60
CA LEU A 80 4.13 1.24 12.39
C LEU A 80 2.74 0.62 12.66
N GLY A 81 2.57 -0.08 13.78
CA GLY A 81 1.29 -0.69 14.16
C GLY A 81 0.22 0.35 14.42
N ASP A 82 0.58 1.44 15.11
CA ASP A 82 -0.32 2.57 15.39
C ASP A 82 -0.74 3.30 14.10
N ALA A 83 0.18 3.42 13.14
CA ALA A 83 -0.13 4.01 11.84
C ALA A 83 -1.05 3.10 10.99
N LEU A 84 -0.84 1.78 11.04
CA LEU A 84 -1.55 0.80 10.21
C LEU A 84 -2.93 0.40 10.77
N GLY A 85 -3.09 0.40 12.09
CA GLY A 85 -4.32 -0.03 12.76
C GLY A 85 -5.57 0.72 12.26
N PRO A 86 -5.58 2.06 12.26
CA PRO A 86 -6.70 2.85 11.74
C PRO A 86 -6.97 2.63 10.24
N ALA A 87 -5.95 2.23 9.47
CA ALA A 87 -6.09 1.89 8.06
C ALA A 87 -6.72 0.49 7.84
N GLY A 88 -6.98 -0.25 8.92
CA GLY A 88 -7.64 -1.55 8.90
C GLY A 88 -6.69 -2.72 8.70
N PHE A 89 -5.38 -2.54 8.88
CA PHE A 89 -4.40 -3.63 8.88
C PHE A 89 -4.69 -4.62 10.02
N ASN A 90 -4.74 -5.92 9.71
CA ASN A 90 -4.82 -6.97 10.72
C ASN A 90 -3.42 -7.53 11.02
N PRO A 91 -2.87 -7.38 12.24
CA PRO A 91 -1.59 -7.96 12.63
C PRO A 91 -1.65 -9.45 12.97
N ALA A 92 -2.83 -10.02 13.19
CA ALA A 92 -3.03 -11.43 13.54
C ALA A 92 -3.30 -12.34 12.31
N GLN A 93 -3.17 -11.78 11.12
CA GLN A 93 -3.35 -12.50 9.86
C GLN A 93 -2.12 -13.30 9.48
#